data_AF-A0A075I498-F1
#
_entry.id   AF-A0A075I498-F1
#
_cell.length_a   1.000
_cell.length_b   1.000
_cell.length_c   1.000
_cell.angle_alpha   90.00
_cell.angle_beta   90.00
_cell.angle_gamma   90.00
#
_symmetry.space_group_name_H-M   'P 1'
#
loop_
_entity.id
_entity.type
_entity.pdbx_description
1 polymer ?
#
loop_
_entity_poly.entity_id
_entity_poly.type
_entity_poly.pdbx_seq_one_letter_code
_entity_poly.pdbx_strand_id
1 'polypeptide(L)' 'MKSKGQNQGFQCIRCGKKNSNKITVEIPRKVKKQLYIPKISAHRHLTRPLQRTGIINKTSKFDESLSWFCVYRN' A
#
# COMPACT_ATOMS: atom_id res chain seq x y z
N MET A 1 26.64 -13.06 -16.75
CA MET A 1 27.27 -13.65 -17.96
C MET A 1 27.00 -12.71 -19.12
N LYS A 2 27.84 -12.69 -20.17
CA LYS A 2 27.61 -11.86 -21.37
C LYS A 2 26.94 -12.68 -22.48
N SER A 3 26.26 -12.02 -23.42
CA SER A 3 25.70 -12.68 -24.60
C SER A 3 26.81 -13.25 -25.48
N LYS A 4 26.59 -14.44 -26.06
CA LYS A 4 27.50 -15.08 -27.02
C LYS A 4 27.16 -14.75 -28.49
N GLY A 5 26.03 -14.10 -28.74
CA GLY A 5 25.51 -13.82 -30.08
C GLY A 5 24.05 -14.26 -30.22
N GLN A 6 23.43 -13.91 -31.35
CA GLN A 6 22.04 -14.28 -31.63
C GLN A 6 21.87 -15.80 -31.55
N ASN A 7 20.90 -16.27 -30.76
CA ASN A 7 20.59 -17.69 -30.55
C ASN A 7 21.73 -18.56 -29.98
N GLN A 8 22.79 -17.97 -29.41
CA GLN A 8 23.95 -18.72 -28.86
C GLN A 8 24.03 -18.76 -27.33
N GLY A 9 23.07 -18.17 -26.62
CA GLY A 9 23.04 -18.12 -25.15
C GLY A 9 24.07 -17.15 -24.55
N PHE A 10 24.60 -17.50 -23.37
CA PHE A 10 25.45 -16.64 -22.54
C PHE A 10 26.74 -17.36 -22.13
N GLN A 11 27.84 -16.61 -22.00
CA GLN A 11 29.13 -17.13 -21.54
C GLN A 11 29.83 -16.13 -20.60
N CYS A 12 30.59 -16.64 -19.64
CA CYS A 12 31.51 -15.84 -18.83
C CYS A 12 32.87 -15.72 -19.51
N ILE A 13 33.33 -14.49 -19.74
CA ILE A 13 34.64 -14.23 -20.36
C ILE A 13 35.84 -14.61 -19.48
N ARG A 14 35.66 -14.71 -18.15
CA ARG A 14 36.74 -15.00 -17.21
C ARG A 14 36.95 -16.49 -16.94
N CYS A 15 35.86 -17.26 -16.81
CA CYS A 15 35.91 -18.67 -16.42
C CYS A 15 35.32 -19.64 -17.45
N GLY A 16 34.85 -19.16 -18.60
CA GLY A 16 34.38 -20.01 -19.71
C GLY A 16 33.02 -20.69 -19.51
N LYS A 17 32.41 -20.62 -18.31
CA LYS A 17 31.07 -21.21 -18.05
C LYS A 17 30.03 -20.69 -19.03
N LYS A 18 29.13 -21.58 -19.48
CA LYS A 18 28.08 -21.33 -20.47
C LYS A 18 26.71 -21.53 -19.85
N ASN A 19 25.72 -20.78 -20.32
CA ASN A 19 24.33 -20.94 -19.95
C ASN A 19 23.46 -20.67 -21.17
N SER A 20 22.48 -21.52 -21.44
CA SER A 20 21.58 -21.39 -22.60
C SER A 20 20.49 -20.36 -22.34
N ASN A 21 20.00 -20.26 -21.10
CA ASN A 21 18.79 -19.53 -20.76
C ASN A 21 19.05 -18.32 -19.86
N LYS A 22 18.11 -17.36 -19.88
CA LYS A 22 18.09 -16.25 -18.92
C LYS A 22 17.59 -16.75 -17.56
N ILE A 23 18.05 -16.11 -16.49
CA ILE A 23 17.58 -16.38 -15.13
C ILE A 23 16.49 -15.35 -14.82
N THR A 24 15.27 -15.83 -14.56
CA THR A 24 14.17 -15.00 -14.07
C THR A 24 14.21 -15.01 -12.55
N VAL A 25 14.17 -13.83 -11.94
CA VAL A 25 14.18 -13.67 -10.48
C VAL A 25 13.11 -12.67 -10.08
N GLU A 26 12.36 -12.99 -9.05
CA GLU A 26 11.44 -12.04 -8.44
C GLU A 26 12.21 -11.05 -7.57
N ILE A 27 12.09 -9.76 -7.86
CA ILE A 27 12.72 -8.71 -7.07
C ILE A 27 11.68 -8.21 -6.04
N PRO A 28 11.89 -8.43 -4.73
CA PRO A 28 10.94 -7.99 -3.73
C PRO A 28 10.90 -6.47 -3.67
N ARG A 29 9.68 -5.91 -3.68
CA ARG A 29 9.48 -4.47 -3.49
C ARG A 29 9.50 -4.13 -2.01
N LYS A 30 10.08 -2.98 -1.66
CA LYS A 30 10.05 -2.45 -0.28
C LYS A 30 8.65 -1.97 0.15
N VAL A 31 7.77 -1.71 -0.81
CA VAL A 31 6.40 -1.23 -0.56
C VAL A 31 5.52 -2.39 -0.10
N LYS A 32 4.90 -2.24 1.06
CA LYS A 32 3.94 -3.21 1.60
C LYS A 32 2.54 -2.95 1.04
N LYS A 33 1.73 -4.01 0.96
CA LYS A 33 0.29 -3.92 0.66
C LYS A 33 -0.44 -3.41 1.90
N GLN A 34 -0.62 -2.09 1.99
CA GLN A 34 -1.33 -1.43 3.08
C GLN A 34 -1.90 -0.10 2.59
N LEU A 35 -2.76 0.51 3.41
CA LEU A 35 -3.29 1.85 3.16
C LEU A 35 -2.25 2.91 3.57
N TYR A 36 -1.85 3.75 2.63
CA TYR A 36 -0.98 4.90 2.89
C TYR A 36 -1.82 6.17 2.89
N ILE A 37 -1.83 6.89 4.01
CA ILE A 37 -2.57 8.15 4.18
C ILE A 37 -1.55 9.29 4.36
N PRO A 38 -1.79 10.50 3.83
CA PRO A 38 -0.95 11.66 4.10
C PRO A 38 -0.81 11.93 5.60
N LYS A 39 0.23 12.71 5.97
CA LYS A 39 0.32 13.30 7.31
C LYS A 39 -0.87 14.23 7.54
N ILE A 40 -1.27 14.38 8.81
CA ILE A 40 -2.44 15.17 9.24
C ILE A 40 -2.41 16.60 8.68
N SER A 41 -1.22 17.21 8.61
CA SER A 41 -1.02 18.55 8.05
C SER A 41 -1.39 18.69 6.57
N ALA A 42 -1.51 17.58 5.83
CA ALA A 42 -1.86 17.52 4.42
C ALA A 42 -3.21 16.82 4.19
N HIS A 43 -4.03 16.64 5.23
CA HIS A 43 -5.39 16.14 5.07
C HIS A 43 -6.27 17.23 4.45
N ARG A 44 -7.18 16.83 3.56
CA ARG A 44 -8.21 17.73 3.02
C ARG A 44 -9.47 17.62 3.87
N HIS A 45 -10.37 18.59 3.74
CA HIS A 45 -11.61 18.64 4.53
C HIS A 45 -12.45 17.36 4.49
N LEU A 46 -12.52 16.70 3.34
CA LEU A 46 -13.29 15.48 3.15
C LEU A 46 -12.45 14.20 3.30
N THR A 47 -11.16 14.30 3.62
CA THR A 47 -10.31 13.13 3.85
C THR A 47 -10.76 12.42 5.11
N ARG A 48 -11.15 11.15 4.98
CA ARG A 48 -11.49 10.31 6.13
C ARG A 48 -10.21 9.97 6.93
N PRO A 49 -10.12 10.33 8.22
CA PRO A 49 -8.94 10.02 9.03
C PRO A 49 -8.76 8.51 9.26
N LEU A 50 -7.51 8.07 9.49
CA LEU A 50 -7.17 6.67 9.73
C LEU A 50 -7.98 6.08 10.89
N GLN A 51 -8.20 6.86 11.94
CA GLN A 51 -8.95 6.48 13.15
C GLN A 51 -10.40 6.08 12.84
N ARG A 52 -10.96 6.54 11.72
CA ARG A 52 -12.31 6.19 11.27
C ARG A 52 -12.33 5.01 10.29
N THR A 53 -11.19 4.41 9.96
CA THR A 53 -11.12 3.23 9.09
C THR A 53 -11.78 2.05 9.80
N GLY A 54 -12.71 1.35 9.13
CA GLY A 54 -13.47 0.25 9.73
C GLY A 54 -14.67 0.66 10.60
N ILE A 55 -14.85 1.95 10.89
CA ILE A 55 -16.04 2.43 11.60
C ILE A 55 -17.16 2.74 10.60
N ILE A 56 -18.30 2.07 10.71
CA ILE A 56 -19.48 2.39 9.90
C ILE A 56 -20.30 3.46 10.62
N ASN A 57 -20.75 4.49 9.88
CA ASN A 57 -21.66 5.47 10.45
C ASN A 57 -22.99 4.77 10.75
N LYS A 58 -23.39 4.73 12.02
CA LYS A 58 -24.72 4.24 12.39
C LYS A 58 -25.76 5.22 11.86
N THR A 59 -26.79 4.69 11.21
CA THR A 59 -28.01 5.45 10.91
C THR A 59 -28.82 5.59 12.20
N SER A 60 -28.45 6.53 13.06
CA SER A 60 -29.35 6.97 14.13
C SER A 60 -30.42 7.84 13.49
N LYS A 61 -31.70 7.46 13.63
CA LYS A 61 -32.79 8.40 13.39
C LYS A 61 -32.70 9.47 14.48
N PHE A 62 -32.76 10.73 14.08
CA PHE A 62 -32.87 11.83 15.03
C PHE A 62 -34.14 11.62 15.87
N ASP A 63 -34.01 11.69 17.18
CA ASP A 63 -35.10 11.52 18.12
C ASP A 63 -35.28 12.85 18.86
N GLU A 64 -36.36 13.55 18.52
CA GLU A 64 -36.73 14.85 19.11
C GLU A 64 -37.01 14.78 20.61
N SER A 65 -37.28 13.59 21.15
CA SER A 65 -37.51 13.40 22.59
C SER A 65 -36.22 13.41 23.41
N LEU A 66 -35.06 13.30 22.76
CA LEU A 66 -33.76 13.37 23.43
C LEU A 66 -33.33 14.83 23.57
N SER A 67 -32.94 15.20 24.79
CA SER A 67 -32.39 16.52 25.08
C SER A 67 -31.16 16.79 24.19
N TRP A 68 -31.23 17.85 23.38
CA TRP A 68 -30.20 18.19 22.38
C TRP A 68 -28.81 18.43 23.00
N PHE A 69 -28.71 18.75 24.28
CA PHE A 69 -27.44 18.81 24.99
C PHE A 69 -27.61 18.25 26.41
N CYS A 70 -26.72 17.36 26.84
CA CYS A 70 -26.55 17.06 28.26
C CYS A 70 -26.14 18.34 28.99
N VAL A 71 -27.12 19.09 29.51
CA VAL A 71 -26.89 20.12 30.51
C VAL A 71 -26.46 19.35 31.75
N TYR A 72 -25.16 19.33 32.06
CA TYR A 72 -24.66 18.78 33.31
C TYR A 72 -25.42 19.47 34.45
N ARG A 73 -26.25 18.70 35.18
CA ARG A 73 -26.87 19.17 36.41
C ARG A 73 -25.83 19.01 37.52
N ASN A 74 -25.56 20.12 38.20
CA ASN A 74 -24.70 20.22 39.40
C ASN A 74 -25.17 19.27 40.50
#